data_AF-A0A060SGY6-F1
#
_entry.id   AF-A0A060SGY6-F1
#
_cell.length_a   1.000
_cell.length_b   1.000
_cell.length_c   1.000
_cell.angle_alpha   90.00
_cell.angle_beta   90.00
_cell.angle_gamma   90.00
#
_symmetry.space_group_name_H-M   'P 1'
#
loop_
_entity.id
_entity.type
_entity.pdbx_description
1 polymer ?
#
loop_
_entity_poly.entity_id
_entity_poly.type
_entity_poly.pdbx_seq_one_letter_code
_entity_poly.pdbx_strand_id
1 'polypeptide(L)'
;MFTLDPGDSKLEGRSDELPVRLPEVQAVEFARLLSIFYPRDVVNGDLSTLEDWASVLRITHLYDFEEHRKLAITHVEQLAGPIDRIILAREYDIPAWLEPAYCALVIREESLTLEEGTRLGMADVILIARMRHTVRGGLFIPSQQVSYYVRDSLFSAQARSTT
;
A
#
# COMPACT_ATOMS: atom_id res chain seq x y z
N MET A 1 8.40 36.49 -7.13
CA MET A 1 9.13 37.21 -6.07
C MET A 1 8.40 36.92 -4.77
N PHE A 2 9.00 36.14 -3.87
CA PHE A 2 8.36 35.78 -2.60
C PHE A 2 8.51 36.96 -1.64
N THR A 3 7.47 37.80 -1.55
CA THR A 3 7.41 38.90 -0.57
C THR A 3 7.08 38.30 0.79
N LEU A 4 8.04 38.38 1.71
CA LEU A 4 7.83 38.05 3.13
C LEU A 4 6.99 39.16 3.77
N ASP A 5 5.84 38.79 4.32
CA ASP A 5 4.98 39.69 5.08
C ASP A 5 5.70 40.20 6.34
N PRO A 6 5.76 41.53 6.58
CA PRO A 6 6.32 42.09 7.80
C PRO A 6 5.44 41.63 8.97
N GLY A 7 6.08 40.90 9.89
CA GLY A 7 5.40 40.10 10.89
C GLY A 7 4.65 40.91 11.93
N ASP A 8 3.38 40.56 12.12
CA ASP A 8 2.68 40.78 13.39
C ASP A 8 1.53 39.78 13.65
N SER A 9 1.34 38.80 12.77
CA SER A 9 0.43 37.69 13.01
C SER A 9 1.20 36.54 13.64
N LYS A 10 0.68 35.98 14.76
CA LYS A 10 1.11 34.72 15.37
C LYS A 10 0.84 33.56 14.39
N LEU A 11 1.57 33.55 13.29
CA LEU A 11 1.52 32.52 12.27
C LEU A 11 2.49 31.42 12.67
N GLU A 12 2.01 30.20 12.53
CA GLU A 12 2.78 28.98 12.74
C GLU A 12 3.99 28.92 11.78
N GLY A 13 5.10 28.33 12.22
CA GLY A 13 6.31 28.14 11.44
C GLY A 13 7.28 29.33 11.39
N ARG A 14 7.15 30.32 12.29
CA ARG A 14 8.02 31.51 12.32
C ARG A 14 9.10 31.48 13.40
N SER A 15 8.97 30.65 14.43
CA SER A 15 9.98 30.49 15.49
C SER A 15 9.90 29.10 16.11
N ASP A 16 10.91 28.73 16.90
CA ASP A 16 10.95 27.44 17.60
C ASP A 16 9.83 27.32 18.65
N GLU A 17 9.33 28.44 19.18
CA GLU A 17 8.18 28.48 20.10
C GLU A 17 6.83 28.29 19.37
N LEU A 18 6.79 28.51 18.05
CA LEU A 18 5.61 28.36 17.20
C LEU A 18 5.94 27.50 15.97
N PRO A 19 6.29 26.22 16.14
CA PRO A 19 6.68 25.35 15.03
C PRO A 19 5.46 24.93 14.21
N VAL A 20 5.70 24.51 12.96
CA VAL A 20 4.67 23.83 12.15
C VAL A 20 4.35 22.47 12.74
N ARG A 21 3.11 22.29 13.18
CA ARG A 21 2.59 21.03 13.73
C ARG A 21 1.97 20.21 12.63
N LEU A 22 2.38 18.93 12.58
CA LEU A 22 1.83 17.93 11.67
C LEU A 22 1.06 16.90 12.52
N PRO A 23 -0.18 17.19 12.95
CA PRO A 23 -0.90 16.34 13.92
C PRO A 23 -1.20 14.93 13.39
N GLU A 24 -1.26 14.78 12.07
CA GLU A 24 -1.58 13.53 11.38
C GLU A 24 -0.36 12.63 11.18
N VAL A 25 0.84 13.11 11.51
CA VAL A 25 2.12 12.46 11.20
C VAL A 25 2.95 12.22 12.45
N GLN A 26 3.37 10.98 12.65
CA GLN A 26 4.31 10.66 13.73
C GLN A 26 5.73 11.09 13.35
N ALA A 27 6.51 11.49 14.36
CA ALA A 27 7.88 11.96 14.16
C ALA A 27 8.77 10.94 13.41
N VAL A 28 8.57 9.64 13.67
CA VAL A 28 9.31 8.56 12.99
C VAL A 28 8.99 8.50 11.51
N GLU A 29 7.73 8.72 11.13
CA GLU A 29 7.31 8.66 9.73
C GLU A 29 7.90 9.84 8.97
N PHE A 30 7.85 11.04 9.56
CA PHE A 30 8.45 12.23 8.96
C PHE A 30 9.97 12.09 8.83
N ALA A 31 10.63 11.51 9.84
CA ALA A 31 12.07 11.21 9.77
C ALA A 31 12.40 10.23 8.63
N ARG A 32 11.57 9.19 8.41
CA ARG A 32 11.72 8.25 7.29
C ARG A 32 11.56 8.95 5.94
N LEU A 33 10.58 9.85 5.80
CA LEU A 33 10.45 10.68 4.61
C LEU A 33 11.71 11.53 4.40
N LEU A 34 12.22 12.19 5.44
CA LEU A 34 13.42 13.01 5.34
C LEU A 34 14.66 12.20 4.95
N SER A 35 14.75 10.93 5.35
CA SER A 35 15.83 10.03 4.91
C SER A 35 15.84 9.78 3.40
N ILE A 36 14.74 10.03 2.68
CA ILE A 36 14.72 9.97 1.21
C ILE A 36 15.30 11.25 0.60
N PHE A 37 14.98 12.40 1.19
CA PHE A 37 15.49 13.70 0.73
C PHE A 37 16.95 13.94 1.13
N TYR A 38 17.33 13.44 2.30
CA TYR A 38 18.62 13.65 2.94
C TYR A 38 19.18 12.30 3.44
N PRO A 39 19.53 11.40 2.52
CA PRO A 39 20.05 10.08 2.89
C PRO A 39 21.41 10.22 3.57
N ARG A 40 21.62 9.44 4.64
CA ARG A 40 22.95 9.29 5.24
C ARG A 40 23.83 8.36 4.41
N ASP A 41 23.26 7.26 3.92
CA ASP A 41 23.89 6.40 2.92
C ASP A 41 23.31 6.69 1.53
N VAL A 42 24.05 7.43 0.71
CA VAL A 42 23.63 7.79 -0.66
C VAL A 42 23.63 6.57 -1.60
N VAL A 43 24.37 5.50 -1.27
CA VAL A 43 24.53 4.33 -2.14
C VAL A 43 23.40 3.33 -1.91
N ASN A 44 23.13 2.99 -0.64
CA ASN A 44 22.14 1.96 -0.31
C ASN A 44 20.80 2.52 0.16
N GLY A 45 20.75 3.81 0.52
CA GLY A 45 19.61 4.41 1.20
C GLY A 45 19.53 4.00 2.68
N ASP A 46 18.73 4.74 3.44
CA ASP A 46 18.56 4.53 4.87
C ASP A 46 17.41 3.56 5.22
N LEU A 47 16.55 3.24 4.25
CA LEU A 47 15.30 2.49 4.45
C LEU A 47 15.39 1.11 3.80
N SER A 48 15.07 0.05 4.54
CA SER A 48 15.21 -1.33 4.04
C SER A 48 14.04 -2.23 4.36
N THR A 49 13.19 -1.88 5.35
CA THR A 49 12.10 -2.75 5.80
C THR A 49 10.77 -2.38 5.15
N LEU A 50 9.84 -3.35 5.13
CA LEU A 50 8.47 -3.09 4.67
C LEU A 50 7.80 -1.99 5.51
N GLU A 51 8.04 -1.97 6.81
CA GLU A 51 7.48 -0.97 7.71
C GLU A 51 7.98 0.45 7.36
N ASP A 52 9.26 0.58 7.03
CA ASP A 52 9.84 1.86 6.62
C ASP A 52 9.17 2.38 5.35
N TRP A 53 9.06 1.53 4.33
CA TRP A 53 8.48 1.90 3.04
C TRP A 53 6.97 2.08 3.10
N ALA A 54 6.25 1.34 3.94
CA ALA A 54 4.83 1.56 4.20
C ALA A 54 4.59 2.91 4.91
N SER A 55 5.46 3.28 5.84
CA SER A 55 5.42 4.57 6.52
C SER A 55 5.67 5.74 5.57
N VAL A 56 6.62 5.60 4.64
CA VAL A 56 6.83 6.57 3.56
C VAL A 56 5.61 6.63 2.63
N LEU A 57 5.05 5.49 2.24
CA LEU A 57 3.87 5.43 1.39
C LEU A 57 2.70 6.21 2.00
N ARG A 58 2.49 6.08 3.31
CA ARG A 58 1.46 6.81 4.05
C ARG A 58 1.63 8.33 3.96
N ILE A 59 2.81 8.84 4.30
CA ILE A 59 3.06 10.29 4.26
C ILE A 59 3.03 10.84 2.85
N THR A 60 3.62 10.13 1.89
CA THR A 60 3.67 10.59 0.50
C THR A 60 2.27 10.60 -0.14
N HIS A 61 1.37 9.73 0.32
CA HIS A 61 -0.05 9.80 -0.01
C HIS A 61 -0.75 10.98 0.68
N LEU A 62 -0.49 11.21 1.97
CA LEU A 62 -1.13 12.28 2.75
C LEU A 62 -0.83 13.69 2.20
N TYR A 63 0.41 13.94 1.76
CA TYR A 63 0.84 15.25 1.25
C TYR A 63 0.96 15.32 -0.28
N ASP A 64 0.43 14.34 -1.02
CA ASP A 64 0.47 14.29 -2.48
C ASP A 64 1.88 14.40 -3.10
N PHE A 65 2.88 13.76 -2.47
CA PHE A 65 4.22 13.64 -3.05
C PHE A 65 4.27 12.53 -4.09
N GLU A 66 3.71 12.77 -5.28
CA GLU A 66 3.49 11.75 -6.32
C GLU A 66 4.74 10.93 -6.69
N GLU A 67 5.89 11.57 -6.92
CA GLU A 67 7.11 10.87 -7.33
C GLU A 67 7.68 9.99 -6.19
N HIS A 68 7.60 10.47 -4.96
CA HIS A 68 8.02 9.71 -3.78
C HIS A 68 7.01 8.59 -3.46
N ARG A 69 5.73 8.81 -3.74
CA ARG A 69 4.69 7.77 -3.67
C ARG A 69 5.00 6.65 -4.67
N LYS A 70 5.34 6.96 -5.92
CA LYS A 70 5.76 5.96 -6.93
C LYS A 70 6.99 5.17 -6.47
N LEU A 71 7.98 5.86 -5.88
CA LEU A 71 9.16 5.21 -5.31
C LEU A 71 8.77 4.24 -4.18
N ALA A 72 7.97 4.70 -3.22
CA ALA A 72 7.51 3.88 -2.10
C ALA A 72 6.71 2.67 -2.57
N ILE A 73 5.82 2.84 -3.55
CA ILE A 73 5.09 1.74 -4.21
C ILE A 73 6.08 0.69 -4.73
N THR A 74 7.13 1.10 -5.46
CA THR A 74 8.07 0.15 -6.05
C THR A 74 8.78 -0.70 -4.98
N HIS A 75 9.20 -0.09 -3.87
CA HIS A 75 9.86 -0.81 -2.77
C HIS A 75 8.90 -1.67 -1.96
N VAL A 76 7.72 -1.15 -1.62
CA VAL A 76 6.67 -1.93 -0.93
C VAL A 76 6.28 -3.14 -1.78
N GLU A 77 6.13 -2.99 -3.10
CA GLU A 77 5.82 -4.11 -3.97
C GLU A 77 6.87 -5.22 -3.87
N GLN A 78 8.15 -4.88 -3.81
CA GLN A 78 9.22 -5.88 -3.69
C GLN A 78 9.25 -6.58 -2.33
N LEU A 79 8.90 -5.88 -1.25
CA LEU A 79 9.01 -6.37 0.12
C LEU A 79 7.72 -7.01 0.66
N ALA A 80 6.55 -6.55 0.18
CA ALA A 80 5.25 -6.93 0.71
C ALA A 80 4.80 -8.31 0.21
N GLY A 81 4.33 -9.13 1.16
CA GLY A 81 3.64 -10.37 0.84
C GLY A 81 2.27 -10.13 0.18
N PRO A 82 1.64 -11.15 -0.44
CA PRO A 82 0.36 -10.99 -1.13
C PRO A 82 -0.75 -10.37 -0.27
N ILE A 83 -0.76 -10.66 1.04
CA ILE A 83 -1.78 -10.15 1.96
C ILE A 83 -1.55 -8.67 2.26
N ASP A 84 -0.31 -8.31 2.59
CA ASP A 84 0.05 -6.92 2.84
C ASP A 84 -0.20 -6.06 1.60
N ARG A 85 0.09 -6.60 0.40
CA ARG A 85 -0.26 -5.93 -0.86
C ARG A 85 -1.75 -5.67 -1.01
N ILE A 86 -2.63 -6.62 -0.66
CA ILE A 86 -4.10 -6.40 -0.75
C ILE A 86 -4.55 -5.30 0.22
N ILE A 87 -4.03 -5.33 1.45
CA ILE A 87 -4.40 -4.37 2.49
C ILE A 87 -3.91 -2.97 2.10
N LEU A 88 -2.62 -2.82 1.79
CA LEU A 88 -2.00 -1.55 1.42
C LEU A 88 -2.57 -1.00 0.10
N ALA A 89 -2.90 -1.88 -0.85
CA ALA A 89 -3.53 -1.48 -2.11
C ALA A 89 -4.89 -0.82 -1.91
N ARG A 90 -5.66 -1.25 -0.90
CA ARG A 90 -6.95 -0.65 -0.59
C ARG A 90 -6.81 0.62 0.22
N GLU A 91 -5.91 0.59 1.20
CA GLU A 91 -5.66 1.74 2.07
C GLU A 91 -5.14 2.95 1.30
N TYR A 92 -4.26 2.73 0.32
CA TYR A 92 -3.60 3.80 -0.45
C TYR A 92 -4.06 3.91 -1.90
N ASP A 93 -5.15 3.24 -2.28
CA ASP A 93 -5.71 3.22 -3.64
C ASP A 93 -4.67 2.88 -4.74
N ILE A 94 -4.17 1.64 -4.69
CA ILE A 94 -3.20 1.07 -5.64
C ILE A 94 -3.81 -0.19 -6.28
N PRO A 95 -4.80 -0.04 -7.19
CA PRO A 95 -5.53 -1.18 -7.75
C PRO A 95 -4.64 -2.17 -8.51
N ALA A 96 -3.51 -1.70 -9.03
CA ALA A 96 -2.53 -2.52 -9.77
C ALA A 96 -1.98 -3.71 -8.96
N TRP A 97 -1.98 -3.62 -7.63
CA TRP A 97 -1.49 -4.69 -6.76
C TRP A 97 -2.52 -5.77 -6.44
N LEU A 98 -3.81 -5.47 -6.59
CA LEU A 98 -4.88 -6.39 -6.19
C LEU A 98 -4.83 -7.68 -7.03
N GLU A 99 -4.90 -7.57 -8.35
CA GLU A 99 -4.93 -8.75 -9.23
C GLU A 99 -3.72 -9.68 -9.01
N PRO A 100 -2.45 -9.20 -9.06
CA PRO A 100 -1.30 -10.06 -8.80
C PRO A 100 -1.33 -10.72 -7.42
N ALA A 101 -1.78 -10.00 -6.40
CA ALA A 101 -1.83 -10.51 -5.04
C ALA A 101 -2.91 -11.60 -4.86
N TYR A 102 -4.11 -11.41 -5.39
CA TYR A 102 -5.13 -12.46 -5.41
C TYR A 102 -4.67 -13.68 -6.21
N CYS A 103 -4.02 -13.48 -7.37
CA CYS A 103 -3.45 -14.58 -8.15
C CYS A 103 -2.46 -15.40 -7.32
N ALA A 104 -1.54 -14.73 -6.62
CA ALA A 104 -0.56 -15.39 -5.77
C ALA A 104 -1.25 -16.22 -4.66
N LEU A 105 -2.30 -15.70 -4.03
CA LEU A 105 -3.07 -16.42 -2.99
C LEU A 105 -3.89 -17.60 -3.53
N VAL A 106 -4.37 -17.51 -4.77
CA VAL A 106 -5.13 -18.59 -5.42
C VAL A 106 -4.20 -19.73 -5.84
N ILE A 107 -3.02 -19.40 -6.37
CA ILE A 107 -2.03 -20.38 -6.84
C ILE A 107 -1.34 -21.07 -5.66
N ARG A 108 -1.01 -20.34 -4.58
CA ARG A 108 -0.29 -20.84 -3.39
C ARG A 108 -0.89 -22.14 -2.86
N GLU A 109 -0.09 -23.21 -2.75
CA GLU A 109 -0.56 -24.53 -2.29
C GLU A 109 -1.23 -24.47 -0.92
N GLU A 110 -0.58 -23.81 0.04
CA GLU A 110 -1.06 -23.58 1.40
C GLU A 110 -2.38 -22.80 1.44
N SER A 111 -3.29 -23.23 2.30
CA SER A 111 -4.55 -22.52 2.59
C SER A 111 -4.29 -21.20 3.31
N LEU A 112 -5.30 -20.33 3.37
CA LEU A 112 -5.26 -19.15 4.24
C LEU A 112 -5.25 -19.60 5.70
N THR A 113 -4.42 -18.98 6.52
CA THR A 113 -4.46 -19.16 7.97
C THR A 113 -5.58 -18.31 8.59
N LEU A 114 -5.94 -18.58 9.84
CA LEU A 114 -6.93 -17.78 10.55
C LEU A 114 -6.47 -16.31 10.67
N GLU A 115 -5.20 -16.09 10.98
CA GLU A 115 -4.62 -14.75 11.10
C GLU A 115 -4.71 -14.00 9.76
N GLU A 116 -4.29 -14.63 8.66
CA GLU A 116 -4.40 -14.08 7.32
C GLU A 116 -5.85 -13.75 6.94
N GLY A 117 -6.78 -14.66 7.26
CA GLY A 117 -8.21 -14.47 7.00
C GLY A 117 -8.82 -13.32 7.81
N THR A 118 -8.41 -13.15 9.07
CA THR A 118 -8.86 -12.01 9.88
C THR A 118 -8.36 -10.68 9.34
N ARG A 119 -7.13 -10.63 8.80
CA ARG A 119 -6.55 -9.41 8.23
C ARG A 119 -7.17 -9.02 6.88
N LEU A 120 -7.46 -9.98 6.01
CA LEU A 120 -8.11 -9.75 4.71
C LEU A 120 -9.60 -9.38 4.84
N GLY A 121 -10.26 -9.95 5.86
CA GLY A 121 -11.70 -9.81 6.05
C GLY A 121 -12.51 -10.87 5.28
N MET A 122 -13.74 -11.09 5.74
CA MET A 122 -14.57 -12.23 5.32
C MET A 122 -14.85 -12.25 3.82
N ALA A 123 -15.10 -11.08 3.20
CA ALA A 123 -15.42 -10.99 1.78
C ALA A 123 -14.28 -11.54 0.90
N ASP A 124 -13.03 -11.23 1.24
CA ASP A 124 -11.86 -11.70 0.51
C ASP A 124 -11.59 -13.17 0.72
N VAL A 125 -11.75 -13.63 1.96
CA VAL A 125 -11.59 -15.05 2.28
C VAL A 125 -12.57 -15.88 1.45
N ILE A 126 -13.84 -15.46 1.38
CA ILE A 126 -14.86 -16.13 0.56
C ILE A 126 -14.50 -16.07 -0.93
N LEU A 127 -14.05 -14.91 -1.41
CA LEU A 127 -13.68 -14.73 -2.81
C LEU A 127 -12.50 -15.63 -3.20
N ILE A 128 -11.43 -15.64 -2.40
CA ILE A 128 -10.23 -16.46 -2.60
C ILE A 128 -10.60 -17.94 -2.51
N ALA A 129 -11.40 -18.35 -1.52
CA ALA A 129 -11.84 -19.73 -1.38
C ALA A 129 -12.63 -20.20 -2.61
N ARG A 130 -13.53 -19.36 -3.13
CA ARG A 130 -14.29 -19.64 -4.35
C ARG A 130 -13.36 -19.79 -5.55
N MET A 131 -12.43 -18.84 -5.75
CA MET A 131 -11.47 -18.91 -6.85
C MET A 131 -10.60 -20.17 -6.77
N ARG A 132 -10.08 -20.51 -5.59
CA ARG A 132 -9.29 -21.72 -5.36
C ARG A 132 -10.08 -22.99 -5.64
N HIS A 133 -11.34 -23.04 -5.23
CA HIS A 133 -12.21 -24.17 -5.52
C HIS A 133 -12.41 -24.34 -7.03
N THR A 134 -12.60 -23.25 -7.79
CA THR A 134 -12.75 -23.33 -9.25
C THR A 134 -11.45 -23.77 -9.94
N VAL A 135 -10.32 -23.21 -9.53
CA VAL A 135 -9.00 -23.53 -10.14
C VAL A 135 -8.55 -24.95 -9.82
N ARG A 136 -8.84 -25.47 -8.62
CA ARG A 136 -8.40 -26.81 -8.18
C ARG A 136 -9.45 -27.91 -8.35
N GLY A 137 -10.74 -27.55 -8.44
CA GLY A 137 -11.86 -28.47 -8.27
C GLY A 137 -12.48 -29.03 -9.55
N GLY A 138 -12.02 -28.69 -10.76
CA GLY A 138 -12.50 -29.42 -11.95
C GLY A 138 -12.34 -28.77 -13.33
N LEU A 139 -12.03 -27.47 -13.42
CA LEU A 139 -11.53 -26.89 -14.66
C LEU A 139 -10.01 -26.82 -14.52
N PHE A 140 -9.28 -27.66 -15.27
CA PHE A 140 -7.82 -27.55 -15.36
C PHE A 140 -7.51 -26.22 -16.05
N ILE A 141 -7.47 -25.14 -15.28
CA ILE A 141 -7.09 -23.81 -15.73
C ILE A 141 -5.56 -23.80 -15.70
N PRO A 142 -4.88 -23.72 -16.85
CA PRO A 142 -3.43 -23.58 -16.87
C PRO A 142 -3.05 -22.36 -16.05
N SER A 143 -1.92 -22.40 -15.34
CA SER A 143 -1.43 -21.27 -14.53
C SER A 143 -1.41 -19.94 -15.29
N GLN A 144 -1.20 -19.99 -16.61
CA GLN A 144 -1.24 -18.85 -17.53
C GLN A 144 -2.62 -18.17 -17.68
N GLN A 145 -3.71 -18.84 -17.34
CA GLN A 145 -5.08 -18.31 -17.42
C GLN A 145 -5.68 -17.94 -16.06
N VAL A 146 -4.98 -18.20 -14.95
CA VAL A 146 -5.45 -17.86 -13.61
C VAL A 146 -5.60 -16.35 -13.43
N SER A 147 -4.70 -15.55 -14.03
CA SER A 147 -4.78 -14.08 -13.98
C SER A 147 -6.06 -13.53 -14.60
N TYR A 148 -6.43 -14.04 -15.79
CA TYR A 148 -7.67 -13.68 -16.45
C TYR A 148 -8.89 -13.99 -15.59
N TYR A 149 -8.95 -15.18 -14.99
CA TYR A 149 -10.07 -15.59 -14.14
C TYR A 149 -10.18 -14.76 -12.86
N VAL A 150 -9.04 -14.49 -12.21
CA VAL A 150 -8.98 -13.64 -11.02
C VAL A 150 -9.45 -12.24 -11.34
N ARG A 151 -8.96 -11.66 -12.44
CA ARG A 151 -9.39 -10.35 -12.93
C ARG A 151 -10.90 -10.28 -13.16
N ASP A 152 -11.47 -11.26 -13.89
CA ASP A 152 -12.91 -11.33 -14.17
C ASP A 152 -13.75 -11.49 -12.90
N SER A 153 -13.29 -12.32 -11.97
CA SER A 153 -13.95 -12.54 -10.68
C SER A 153 -13.89 -11.31 -9.76
N LEU A 154 -12.80 -10.54 -9.80
CA LEU A 154 -12.67 -9.27 -9.07
C LEU A 154 -13.61 -8.21 -9.63
N PHE A 155 -13.65 -8.02 -10.95
CA PHE A 155 -14.60 -7.11 -11.59
C PHE A 155 -16.05 -7.48 -11.27
N SER A 156 -16.38 -8.77 -11.31
CA SER A 156 -17.70 -9.28 -10.94
C SER A 156 -18.05 -9.09 -9.46
N ALA A 157 -17.06 -9.09 -8.56
CA ALA A 157 -17.27 -8.83 -7.14
C ALA A 157 -17.51 -7.34 -6.86
N GLN A 158 -16.75 -6.46 -7.51
CA GLN A 158 -16.91 -5.01 -7.41
C GLN A 158 -18.27 -4.54 -7.95
N ALA A 159 -18.73 -5.09 -9.08
CA ALA A 159 -20.03 -4.76 -9.67
C ALA A 159 -21.24 -5.14 -8.80
N ARG A 160 -21.09 -6.10 -7.87
CA ARG A 160 -22.15 -6.53 -6.95
C ARG A 160 -22.23 -5.70 -5.67
N SER A 161 -21.21 -4.90 -5.36
CA SER A 161 -21.21 -4.04 -4.16
C SER A 161 -21.77 -2.64 -4.41
N THR A 162 -22.00 -2.26 -5.67
CA THR A 162 -22.51 -0.93 -6.08
C THR A 162 -24.00 -0.91 -6.45
N THR A 163 -24.73 -2.00 -6.25
CA THR A 163 -26.19 -2.11 -6.45
C THR A 163 -26.87 -2.39 -5.11
#